data_AF-A0A6G3XRS8-F1
#
_entry.id   AF-A0A6G3XRS8-F1
#
_cell.length_a   1.000
_cell.length_b   1.000
_cell.length_c   1.000
_cell.angle_alpha   90.00
_cell.angle_beta   90.00
_cell.angle_gamma   90.00
#
_symmetry.space_group_name_H-M   'P 1'
#
loop_
_entity.id
_entity.type
_entity.pdbx_description
1 polymer ?
#
loop_
_entity_poly.entity_id
_entity_poly.type
_entity_poly.pdbx_seq_one_letter_code
_entity_poly.pdbx_strand_id
1 'polypeptide(L)' 'TTDEVAARELTVSVRTYRRYVAEIMTLLDATSRFQAGVRAAELGLLGSAGPGGAQSPQSRNEG' A
#
# COMPACT_ATOMS: atom_id res chain seq x y z
N THR A 1 -1.01 -8.17 17.18
CA THR A 1 -1.33 -6.73 16.96
C THR A 1 -1.58 -6.47 15.47
N THR A 2 -2.13 -5.32 15.08
CA THR A 2 -2.29 -4.95 13.65
C THR A 2 -0.96 -4.98 12.89
N ASP A 3 0.14 -4.60 13.54
CA ASP A 3 1.49 -4.68 12.96
C ASP A 3 1.95 -6.12 12.70
N GLU A 4 1.63 -7.08 13.57
CA GLU A 4 2.02 -8.50 13.39
C GLU A 4 1.30 -9.14 12.20
N VAL A 5 0.01 -8.84 12.04
CA VAL A 5 -0.80 -9.36 10.93
C VAL A 5 -0.27 -8.82 9.61
N ALA A 6 -0.09 -7.50 9.51
CA ALA A 6 0.42 -6.86 8.30
C ALA A 6 1.86 -7.28 7.97
N ALA A 7 2.73 -7.44 8.99
CA ALA A 7 4.09 -7.94 8.79
C ALA A 7 4.10 -9.36 8.21
N ARG A 8 3.19 -10.24 8.69
CA ARG A 8 3.05 -11.60 8.18
C ARG A 8 2.56 -11.62 6.73
N GLU A 9 1.58 -10.79 6.38
CA GLU A 9 1.07 -10.68 5.00
C GLU A 9 2.17 -10.23 4.02
N LEU A 10 3.04 -9.33 4.47
CA LEU A 10 4.17 -8.82 3.69
C LEU A 10 5.43 -9.71 3.76
N THR A 11 5.40 -10.83 4.51
CA THR A 11 6.55 -11.72 4.71
C THR A 11 7.80 -10.99 5.25
N VAL A 12 7.60 -10.05 6.18
CA VAL A 12 8.69 -9.31 6.84
C VAL A 12 8.62 -9.45 8.36
N SER A 13 9.73 -9.18 9.06
CA SER A 13 9.71 -9.08 10.52
C SER A 13 8.89 -7.87 10.98
N VAL A 14 8.25 -7.97 12.15
CA VAL A 14 7.49 -6.86 12.78
C VAL A 14 8.34 -5.60 12.93
N ARG A 15 9.64 -5.76 13.26
CA ARG A 15 10.61 -4.66 13.33
C ARG A 15 10.75 -3.95 11.98
N THR A 16 10.84 -4.69 10.89
CA THR A 16 10.99 -4.14 9.54
C THR A 16 9.71 -3.45 9.08
N TYR A 17 8.55 -4.06 9.34
CA TYR A 17 7.25 -3.43 9.10
C TYR A 17 7.12 -2.09 9.82
N ARG A 18 7.40 -2.05 11.13
CA ARG A 18 7.34 -0.82 11.93
C ARG A 18 8.31 0.25 11.43
N ARG A 19 9.50 -0.14 10.98
CA ARG A 19 10.47 0.78 10.37
C ARG A 19 9.89 1.42 9.11
N TYR A 20 9.33 0.63 8.19
CA TYR A 20 8.69 1.18 6.99
C TYR A 20 7.49 2.08 7.31
N VAL A 21 6.65 1.69 8.27
CA VAL A 21 5.53 2.55 8.69
C VAL A 21 6.03 3.87 9.27
N ALA A 22 7.09 3.86 10.08
CA ALA A 22 7.68 5.09 10.62
C ALA A 22 8.24 5.97 9.50
N GLU A 23 8.97 5.40 8.54
CA GLU A 23 9.50 6.12 7.37
C GLU A 23 8.36 6.74 6.54
N ILE A 24 7.29 5.99 6.26
CA ILE A 24 6.11 6.48 5.54
C ILE A 24 5.44 7.62 6.32
N MET A 25 5.24 7.47 7.62
CA MET A 25 4.67 8.53 8.45
C MET A 25 5.53 9.80 8.42
N THR A 26 6.86 9.68 8.46
CA THR A 26 7.76 10.84 8.31
C THR A 26 7.63 11.50 6.94
N LEU A 27 7.62 10.72 5.85
CA LEU A 27 7.48 11.24 4.49
C LEU A 27 6.14 11.94 4.27
N LEU A 28 5.09 11.46 4.94
CA LEU A 28 3.75 12.04 4.89
C LEU A 28 3.53 13.12 5.97
N ASP A 29 4.53 13.43 6.80
CA ASP A 29 4.41 14.34 7.95
C ASP A 29 3.22 13.99 8.89
N ALA A 30 3.02 12.70 9.12
CA ALA A 30 1.95 12.16 9.95
C ALA A 30 2.47 11.69 11.32
N THR A 31 1.67 11.89 12.37
CA THR A 31 1.97 11.44 13.74
C THR A 31 1.22 10.16 14.12
N SER A 32 0.34 9.68 13.25
CA SER A 32 -0.38 8.41 13.43
C SER A 32 -0.57 7.68 12.10
N ARG A 33 -0.71 6.35 12.18
CA ARG A 33 -0.99 5.50 11.00
C ARG A 33 -2.28 5.89 10.29
N PHE A 34 -3.29 6.34 11.04
CA PHE A 34 -4.55 6.81 10.47
C PHE A 34 -4.36 8.11 9.70
N GLN A 35 -3.69 9.10 10.29
CA GLN A 35 -3.38 10.36 9.61
C GLN A 35 -2.53 10.13 8.36
N ALA A 36 -1.57 9.19 8.41
CA ALA A 36 -0.79 8.80 7.24
C ALA A 36 -1.67 8.26 6.11
N GLY A 37 -2.68 7.43 6.43
CA GLY A 37 -3.67 6.96 5.47
C GLY A 37 -4.48 8.09 4.84
N VAL A 38 -4.95 9.06 5.64
CA VAL A 38 -5.69 10.24 5.15
C VAL A 38 -4.83 11.06 4.20
N ARG A 39 -3.58 11.40 4.60
CA ARG A 39 -2.67 12.18 3.76
C ARG A 39 -2.27 11.44 2.48
N ALA A 40 -2.05 10.12 2.56
CA ALA A 40 -1.81 9.31 1.38
C ALA A 40 -2.99 9.35 0.40
N ALA A 41 -4.23 9.39 0.90
CA ALA A 41 -5.44 9.53 0.08
C ALA A 41 -5.52 10.92 -0.58
N GLU A 42 -5.27 11.99 0.19
CA GLU A 42 -5.24 13.37 -0.31
C GLU A 42 -4.19 13.57 -1.42
N LEU A 43 -3.07 12.86 -1.33
CA LEU A 43 -2.01 12.85 -2.33
C LEU A 43 -2.26 11.89 -3.50
N GLY A 44 -3.37 11.14 -3.51
CA GLY A 44 -3.67 10.15 -4.54
C GLY A 44 -2.73 8.93 -4.58
N LEU A 45 -2.03 8.64 -3.48
CA LEU A 45 -1.06 7.54 -3.36
C LEU A 45 -1.71 6.19 -3.04
N LEU A 46 -2.95 6.21 -2.57
CA LEU A 46 -3.75 5.00 -2.42
C LEU A 46 -4.23 4.60 -3.82
N GLY A 47 -3.40 3.83 -4.53
CA GLY A 47 -3.75 3.31 -5.84
C GLY A 47 -5.12 2.63 -5.80
N SER A 48 -5.84 2.62 -6.92
CA SER A 48 -7.07 1.83 -7.06
C SER A 48 -6.69 0.35 -6.99
N ALA A 49 -6.49 -0.18 -5.79
CA ALA A 49 -6.39 -1.61 -5.55
C ALA A 49 -7.79 -2.23 -5.69
N GLY A 50 -8.38 -2.11 -6.89
CA GLY A 50 -9.32 -3.11 -7.34
C GLY A 50 -8.52 -4.37 -7.66
N PRO A 51 -9.00 -5.59 -7.31
CA PRO A 51 -8.40 -6.85 -7.75
C PRO A 51 -8.61 -7.09 -9.27
N GLY A 52 -8.32 -6.09 -10.09
CA GLY A 52 -8.76 -6.01 -11.48
C GLY A 52 -7.76 -5.28 -12.37
N GLY A 53 -6.48 -5.64 -12.28
CA GLY A 53 -5.60 -5.56 -13.45
C GLY A 53 -6.06 -6.58 -14.47
N ALA A 54 -7.24 -6.35 -15.09
CA ALA A 54 -7.66 -7.05 -16.28
C ALA A 54 -6.62 -6.70 -17.35
N GLN A 55 -5.63 -7.58 -17.49
CA GLN A 55 -4.89 -7.74 -18.71
C GLN A 55 -5.93 -7.94 -19.80
N SER A 56 -6.26 -6.89 -20.54
CA SER A 56 -7.01 -7.03 -21.78
C SER A 56 -6.18 -7.97 -22.65
N PRO A 57 -6.64 -9.20 -22.95
CA PRO A 57 -5.99 -10.00 -23.97
C PRO A 57 -6.15 -9.21 -25.26
N GLN A 58 -5.02 -8.82 -25.81
CA GLN A 58 -4.87 -8.05 -27.04
C GLN A 58 -5.83 -8.58 -28.10
N SER A 59 -6.52 -7.65 -28.76
CA SER A 59 -7.26 -7.87 -29.99
C SER A 59 -6.42 -8.72 -30.95
N ARG A 60 -6.72 -10.03 -31.03
CA ARG A 60 -6.34 -10.83 -32.19
C ARG A 60 -7.32 -10.45 -33.31
N ASN A 61 -7.03 -9.32 -33.93
CA ASN A 61 -7.44 -9.06 -35.31
C ASN A 61 -6.44 -9.83 -36.19
N GLU A 62 -6.86 -10.99 -36.68
CA GLU A 62 -6.28 -11.60 -37.87
C GLU A 62 -7.41 -12.29 -38.66
N GLY A 63 -7.78 -11.67 -39.79
CA GLY A 63 -8.34 -12.36 -40.98
C GLY A 63 -9.84 -12.56 -41.04
#